data_AF-A0A7C7T469-F1
#
_entry.id   AF-A0A7C7T469-F1
#
_cell.length_a   1.000
_cell.length_b   1.000
_cell.length_c   1.000
_cell.angle_alpha   90.00
_cell.angle_beta   90.00
_cell.angle_gamma   90.00
#
_symmetry.space_group_name_H-M   'P 1'
#
loop_
_entity.id
_entity.type
_entity.pdbx_description
1 polymer ?
#
loop_
_entity_poly.entity_id
_entity_poly.type
_entity_poly.pdbx_seq_one_letter_code
_entity_poly.pdbx_strand_id
1 'polypeptide(L)'
;MSDFDINQFKIELEPFYEAQSNETELYTAAYNARLPVMVKGPTGCGKSRFIEHMAYKLDKPIITVSCNEDITASDLIGRYLLDANGTRWVDGPLTLAARHGAICYLDEIVEARQDTMVVIHSLTDHRRELMLDKKGELVKAHPDFQLVIS
;
A
#
# COMPACT_ATOMS: atom_id res chain seq x y z
N MET A 1 10.75 -21.49 -4.16
CA MET A 1 10.08 -20.18 -4.09
C MET A 1 10.22 -19.74 -2.65
N SER A 2 10.76 -18.55 -2.39
CA SER A 2 10.64 -18.01 -1.02
C SER A 2 9.16 -17.80 -0.77
N ASP A 3 8.57 -18.54 0.15
CA ASP A 3 7.18 -18.37 0.56
C ASP A 3 7.06 -17.01 1.24
N PHE A 4 6.70 -15.99 0.45
CA PHE A 4 6.44 -14.66 0.97
C PHE A 4 5.17 -14.74 1.82
N ASP A 5 5.33 -14.55 3.13
CA ASP A 5 4.21 -14.51 4.06
C ASP A 5 3.72 -13.07 4.22
N ILE A 6 2.52 -12.77 3.70
CA ILE A 6 1.90 -11.45 3.86
C ILE A 6 1.51 -11.17 5.32
N ASN A 7 1.34 -12.21 6.16
CA ASN A 7 0.91 -12.02 7.54
C ASN A 7 1.96 -11.37 8.43
N GLN A 8 3.24 -11.32 8.01
CA GLN A 8 4.27 -10.53 8.70
C GLN A 8 3.92 -9.03 8.77
N PHE A 9 2.99 -8.56 7.94
CA PHE A 9 2.47 -7.19 7.90
C PHE A 9 1.15 -7.01 8.66
N LYS A 10 0.62 -8.05 9.32
CA LYS A 10 -0.55 -7.91 10.17
C LYS A 10 -0.17 -7.24 11.50
N ILE A 11 -1.07 -6.39 11.97
CA ILE A 11 -0.99 -5.83 13.31
C ILE A 11 -1.68 -6.82 14.25
N GLU A 12 -0.94 -7.42 15.18
CA GLU A 12 -1.47 -8.43 16.12
C GLU A 12 -2.09 -7.81 17.37
N LEU A 13 -1.53 -6.68 17.83
CA LEU A 13 -1.98 -5.98 19.02
C LEU A 13 -2.75 -4.73 18.63
N GLU A 14 -3.95 -4.57 19.20
CA GLU A 14 -4.78 -3.40 18.92
C GLU A 14 -4.02 -2.10 19.19
N PRO A 15 -3.81 -1.27 18.16
CA PRO A 15 -3.18 0.02 18.35
C PRO A 15 -4.20 0.97 18.98
N PHE A 16 -3.85 1.55 20.13
CA PHE A 16 -4.65 2.63 20.71
C PHE A 16 -4.82 3.78 19.70
N TYR A 17 -6.07 4.14 19.45
CA TYR A 17 -6.49 5.26 18.62
C TYR A 17 -7.80 5.82 19.20
N GLU A 18 -7.83 7.13 19.44
CA GLU A 18 -9.02 7.84 19.90
C GLU A 18 -9.73 8.46 18.69
N ALA A 19 -10.94 7.99 18.39
CA ALA A 19 -11.75 8.55 17.32
C ALA A 19 -12.23 9.97 17.70
N GLN A 20 -12.04 10.93 16.80
CA GLN A 20 -12.50 12.30 16.97
C GLN A 20 -13.90 12.53 16.38
N SER A 21 -14.30 11.72 15.40
CA SER A 21 -15.59 11.80 14.74
C SER A 21 -15.97 10.43 14.13
N ASN A 22 -16.60 10.43 12.95
CA ASN A 22 -17.06 9.25 12.24
C ASN A 22 -16.04 8.67 11.24
N GLU A 23 -14.75 9.03 11.35
CA GLU A 23 -13.71 8.60 10.40
C GLU A 23 -13.55 7.07 10.32
N THR A 24 -13.76 6.34 11.43
CA THR A 24 -13.67 4.87 11.42
C THR A 24 -14.81 4.23 10.61
N GLU A 25 -16.02 4.80 10.68
CA GLU A 25 -17.18 4.35 9.91
C GLU A 25 -17.02 4.68 8.42
N LEU A 26 -16.60 5.91 8.12
CA LEU A 26 -16.37 6.37 6.75
C LEU A 26 -15.25 5.59 6.07
N TYR A 27 -14.17 5.29 6.78
CA TYR A 27 -13.09 4.46 6.26
C TYR A 27 -13.59 3.03 5.98
N THR A 28 -14.38 2.45 6.87
CA THR A 28 -14.99 1.13 6.65
C THR A 28 -15.87 1.11 5.40
N ALA A 29 -16.67 2.17 5.18
CA ALA A 29 -17.48 2.32 3.98
C ALA A 29 -16.61 2.43 2.71
N ALA A 30 -15.54 3.24 2.75
CA ALA A 30 -14.59 3.37 1.65
C ALA A 30 -13.90 2.04 1.33
N TYR A 31 -13.49 1.29 2.36
CA TYR A 31 -12.92 -0.05 2.20
C TYR A 31 -13.93 -0.97 1.52
N ASN A 32 -15.17 -1.07 2.00
CA ASN A 32 -16.19 -1.95 1.40
C ASN A 32 -16.47 -1.64 -0.07
N ALA A 33 -16.37 -0.36 -0.47
CA ALA A 33 -16.48 0.08 -1.86
C ALA A 33 -15.16 0.03 -2.65
N ARG A 34 -14.05 -0.35 -2.00
CA ARG A 34 -12.66 -0.35 -2.52
C ARG A 34 -12.24 1.00 -3.11
N LEU A 35 -12.72 2.08 -2.50
CA LEU A 35 -12.37 3.44 -2.89
C LEU A 35 -11.02 3.81 -2.29
N PRO A 36 -10.05 4.32 -3.08
CA PRO A 36 -8.80 4.87 -2.53
C PRO A 36 -9.08 5.94 -1.47
N VAL A 37 -8.28 5.94 -0.39
CA VAL A 37 -8.46 6.87 0.73
C VAL A 37 -7.29 7.84 0.80
N MET A 38 -7.57 9.13 0.97
CA MET A 38 -6.57 10.16 1.26
C MET A 38 -6.82 10.70 2.68
N VAL A 39 -5.82 10.64 3.55
CA VAL A 39 -5.88 11.21 4.90
C VAL A 39 -5.05 12.47 4.95
N LYS A 40 -5.65 13.60 5.34
CA LYS A 40 -4.97 14.89 5.43
C LYS A 40 -5.03 15.44 6.85
N GLY A 41 -3.99 16.15 7.23
CA GLY A 41 -3.87 16.78 8.54
C GLY A 41 -2.41 17.13 8.85
N PRO A 42 -2.15 17.96 9.87
CA PRO A 42 -0.79 18.32 10.26
C PRO A 42 0.02 17.10 10.74
N THR A 43 1.33 17.25 10.82
CA THR A 43 2.21 16.24 11.40
C THR A 43 1.83 15.98 12.85
N GLY A 44 1.87 14.71 13.29
CA GLY A 44 1.61 14.34 14.68
C GLY A 44 0.14 14.31 15.12
N CYS A 45 -0.85 14.51 14.23
CA CYS A 45 -2.26 14.44 14.59
C CYS A 45 -2.89 13.02 14.56
N GLY A 46 -2.06 11.97 14.41
CA GLY A 46 -2.52 10.58 14.48
C GLY A 46 -2.93 9.92 13.15
N LYS A 47 -2.58 10.48 11.98
CA LYS A 47 -2.92 9.92 10.66
C LYS A 47 -2.45 8.47 10.48
N SER A 48 -1.15 8.22 10.66
CA SER A 48 -0.58 6.89 10.49
C SER A 48 -1.18 5.90 11.51
N ARG A 49 -1.40 6.36 12.75
CA ARG A 49 -2.03 5.57 13.82
C ARG A 49 -3.49 5.22 13.52
N PHE A 50 -4.24 6.12 12.90
CA PHE A 50 -5.59 5.86 12.42
C PHE A 50 -5.61 4.74 11.37
N ILE A 51 -4.69 4.79 10.40
CA ILE A 51 -4.61 3.76 9.35
C ILE A 51 -4.21 2.40 9.94
N GLU A 52 -3.27 2.36 10.89
CA GLU A 52 -2.93 1.16 11.65
C GLU A 52 -4.15 0.59 12.40
N HIS A 53 -4.91 1.44 13.09
CA HIS A 53 -6.13 1.05 13.79
C HIS A 53 -7.17 0.46 12.85
N MET A 54 -7.37 1.06 11.67
CA MET A 54 -8.29 0.52 10.67
C MET A 54 -7.79 -0.80 10.07
N ALA A 55 -6.48 -0.96 9.85
CA ALA A 55 -5.90 -2.21 9.37
C ALA A 55 -6.11 -3.36 10.37
N TYR A 56 -5.87 -3.10 11.66
CA TYR A 56 -6.18 -4.05 12.74
C TYR A 56 -7.67 -4.40 12.77
N LYS A 57 -8.56 -3.40 12.79
CA LYS A 57 -10.01 -3.60 12.86
C LYS A 57 -10.58 -4.38 11.67
N LEU A 58 -9.99 -4.23 10.50
CA LEU A 58 -10.39 -4.95 9.28
C LEU A 58 -9.71 -6.33 9.14
N ASP A 59 -8.83 -6.70 10.07
CA ASP A 59 -7.93 -7.87 9.99
C ASP A 59 -7.17 -7.95 8.66
N LYS A 60 -6.61 -6.81 8.23
CA LYS A 60 -5.85 -6.69 6.98
C LYS A 60 -4.37 -6.43 7.26
N PRO A 61 -3.46 -7.08 6.52
CA PRO A 61 -2.06 -6.69 6.53
C PRO A 61 -1.92 -5.26 5.99
N ILE A 62 -0.98 -4.51 6.55
CA ILE A 62 -0.66 -3.14 6.13
C ILE A 62 0.80 -3.04 5.74
N ILE A 63 1.04 -2.59 4.51
CA ILE A 63 2.38 -2.30 3.99
C ILE A 63 2.51 -0.79 3.91
N THR A 64 3.20 -0.22 4.90
CA THR A 64 3.51 1.22 4.96
C THR A 64 4.79 1.53 4.19
N VAL A 65 4.73 2.54 3.34
CA VAL A 65 5.88 3.08 2.61
C VAL A 65 6.02 4.54 2.98
N SER A 66 7.13 4.89 3.61
CA SER A 66 7.50 6.29 3.86
C SER A 66 8.07 6.89 2.58
N CYS A 67 7.30 7.75 1.93
CA CYS A 67 7.71 8.44 0.72
C CYS A 67 8.75 9.53 1.01
N ASN A 68 9.64 9.75 0.05
CA ASN A 68 10.66 10.79 0.06
C ASN A 68 11.10 11.07 -1.38
N GLU A 69 11.92 12.10 -1.59
CA GLU A 69 12.34 12.51 -2.94
C GLU A 69 13.15 11.45 -3.69
N ASP A 70 13.81 10.53 -2.97
CA ASP A 70 14.64 9.47 -3.54
C ASP A 70 13.84 8.23 -3.97
N ILE A 71 12.56 8.12 -3.57
CA ILE A 71 11.75 6.96 -3.92
C ILE A 71 11.43 6.93 -5.41
N THR A 72 11.74 5.82 -6.07
CA THR A 72 11.45 5.62 -7.49
C THR A 72 10.25 4.71 -7.71
N ALA A 73 9.65 4.77 -8.90
CA ALA A 73 8.60 3.83 -9.28
C ALA A 73 9.05 2.36 -9.20
N SER A 74 10.34 2.08 -9.48
CA SER A 74 10.90 0.74 -9.36
C SER A 74 10.98 0.25 -7.90
N ASP A 75 11.15 1.15 -6.94
CA ASP A 75 11.11 0.77 -5.52
C ASP A 75 9.71 0.36 -5.09
N LEU A 76 8.66 1.02 -5.61
CA LEU A 76 7.26 0.69 -5.33
C LEU A 76 6.79 -0.61 -6.02
N ILE A 77 7.08 -0.78 -7.31
CA ILE A 77 6.58 -1.92 -8.11
C ILE A 77 7.47 -3.16 -8.01
N GLY A 78 8.77 -2.99 -7.80
CA GLY A 78 9.74 -4.07 -7.84
C GLY A 78 10.80 -3.92 -8.91
N ARG A 79 11.84 -4.73 -8.76
CA ARG A 79 13.06 -4.70 -9.57
C ARG A 79 13.69 -6.07 -9.65
N TYR A 80 14.52 -6.25 -10.67
CA TYR A 80 15.44 -7.37 -10.73
C TYR A 80 16.64 -7.12 -9.82
N LEU A 81 16.99 -8.14 -9.04
CA LEU A 81 18.23 -8.21 -8.28
C LEU A 81 19.14 -9.25 -8.92
N LEU A 82 20.45 -8.96 -8.91
CA LEU A 82 21.48 -9.92 -9.28
C LEU A 82 21.87 -10.71 -8.04
N ASP A 83 21.82 -12.03 -8.15
CA ASP A 83 22.32 -12.97 -7.15
C ASP A 83 23.40 -13.89 -7.77
N ALA A 84 24.03 -14.72 -6.93
CA ALA A 84 25.10 -15.62 -7.37
C ALA A 84 24.64 -16.68 -8.39
N ASN A 85 23.33 -16.95 -8.47
CA ASN A 85 22.72 -17.97 -9.33
C ASN A 85 22.00 -17.37 -10.55
N GLY A 86 21.96 -16.03 -10.68
CA GLY A 86 21.38 -15.32 -11.81
C GLY A 86 20.61 -14.06 -11.40
N THR A 87 19.63 -13.71 -12.22
CA THR A 87 18.80 -12.52 -12.00
C THR A 87 17.44 -12.97 -11.47
N ARG A 88 17.01 -12.44 -10.32
CA ARG A 88 15.70 -12.72 -9.73
C ARG A 88 14.84 -11.47 -9.61
N TRP A 89 13.55 -11.59 -9.91
CA TRP A 89 12.60 -10.50 -9.67
C TRP A 89 12.25 -10.42 -8.18
N VAL A 90 12.13 -9.20 -7.67
CA VAL A 90 11.60 -8.92 -6.33
C VAL A 90 10.47 -7.91 -6.47
N ASP A 91 9.28 -8.31 -6.03
CA ASP A 91 8.13 -7.41 -5.97
C ASP A 91 8.37 -6.29 -4.94
N GLY A 92 8.00 -5.07 -5.30
CA GLY A 92 8.00 -3.93 -4.37
C GLY A 92 6.76 -3.92 -3.47
N PRO A 93 6.71 -3.04 -2.47
CA PRO A 93 5.63 -2.99 -1.47
C PRO A 93 4.25 -2.79 -2.09
N LEU A 94 4.13 -1.96 -3.13
CA LEU A 94 2.86 -1.72 -3.82
C LEU A 94 2.37 -2.99 -4.53
N THR A 95 3.29 -3.69 -5.21
CA THR A 95 2.98 -4.95 -5.90
C THR A 95 2.60 -6.06 -4.92
N LEU A 96 3.33 -6.18 -3.81
CA LEU A 96 3.01 -7.15 -2.76
C LEU A 96 1.61 -6.91 -2.19
N ALA A 97 1.28 -5.65 -1.86
CA ALA A 97 -0.04 -5.31 -1.37
C ALA A 97 -1.14 -5.62 -2.41
N ALA A 98 -0.91 -5.24 -3.66
CA ALA A 98 -1.85 -5.48 -4.75
C ALA A 98 -2.08 -6.98 -4.99
N ARG A 99 -1.05 -7.83 -4.92
CA ARG A 99 -1.19 -9.28 -5.10
C ARG A 99 -1.91 -9.98 -3.96
N HIS A 100 -1.63 -9.57 -2.73
CA HIS A 100 -2.04 -10.31 -1.53
C HIS A 100 -3.23 -9.69 -0.78
N GLY A 101 -3.83 -8.62 -1.32
CA GLY A 101 -5.02 -8.02 -0.73
C GLY A 101 -4.74 -7.26 0.57
N ALA A 102 -3.57 -6.62 0.65
CA ALA A 102 -3.19 -5.79 1.79
C ALA A 102 -3.65 -4.34 1.60
N ILE A 103 -3.61 -3.58 2.69
CA ILE A 103 -3.64 -2.13 2.64
C ILE A 103 -2.22 -1.66 2.28
N CYS A 104 -2.07 -0.91 1.19
CA CYS A 104 -0.84 -0.19 0.89
C CYS A 104 -1.01 1.26 1.35
N TYR A 105 -0.21 1.66 2.33
CA TYR A 105 -0.24 3.01 2.88
C TYR A 105 1.02 3.78 2.44
N LEU A 106 0.84 4.79 1.61
CA LEU A 106 1.90 5.68 1.15
C LEU A 106 1.89 6.93 2.04
N ASP A 107 2.76 6.95 3.04
CA ASP A 107 2.88 8.05 4.00
C ASP A 107 3.80 9.14 3.46
N GLU A 108 3.49 10.41 3.76
CA GLU A 108 4.15 11.61 3.23
C GLU A 108 4.28 11.59 1.69
N ILE A 109 3.19 11.23 0.99
CA ILE A 109 3.19 11.07 -0.48
C ILE A 109 3.63 12.33 -1.23
N VAL A 110 3.41 13.50 -0.62
CA VAL A 110 3.76 14.81 -1.18
C VAL A 110 5.28 15.02 -1.30
N GLU A 111 6.08 14.27 -0.52
CA GLU A 111 7.54 14.30 -0.57
C GLU A 111 8.10 13.46 -1.73
N ALA A 112 7.29 12.56 -2.31
CA ALA A 112 7.70 11.78 -3.47
C ALA A 112 7.64 12.59 -4.77
N ARG A 113 8.55 12.27 -5.70
CA ARG A 113 8.54 12.87 -7.05
C ARG A 113 7.24 12.50 -7.76
N GLN A 114 6.63 13.49 -8.44
CA GLN A 114 5.34 13.32 -9.13
C GLN A 114 5.37 12.13 -10.11
N ASP A 115 6.47 11.97 -10.83
CA ASP A 115 6.70 10.92 -11.82
C ASP A 115 6.65 9.51 -11.19
N THR A 116 7.09 9.37 -9.94
CA THR A 116 7.03 8.11 -9.19
C THR A 116 5.59 7.73 -8.86
N MET A 117 4.75 8.72 -8.56
CA MET A 117 3.38 8.49 -8.10
C MET A 117 2.39 8.14 -9.21
N VAL A 118 2.72 8.40 -10.47
CA VAL A 118 1.86 8.04 -11.63
C VAL A 118 1.49 6.56 -11.65
N VAL A 119 2.31 5.69 -11.06
CA VAL A 119 2.08 4.25 -10.99
C VAL A 119 0.78 3.87 -10.29
N ILE A 120 0.33 4.67 -9.32
CA ILE A 120 -0.88 4.38 -8.55
C ILE A 120 -2.15 4.55 -9.39
N HIS A 121 -2.13 5.35 -10.47
CA HIS A 121 -3.31 5.61 -11.31
C HIS A 121 -3.97 4.33 -11.82
N SER A 122 -3.13 3.36 -12.21
CA SER A 122 -3.55 2.05 -12.71
C SER A 122 -4.32 1.22 -11.68
N LEU A 123 -4.02 1.43 -10.40
CA LEU A 123 -4.66 0.79 -9.25
C LEU A 123 -5.88 1.54 -8.72
N THR A 124 -6.08 2.79 -9.15
CA THR A 124 -7.26 3.61 -8.80
C THR A 124 -8.36 3.60 -9.86
N ASP A 125 -8.06 3.15 -11.08
CA ASP A 125 -9.05 2.98 -12.15
C ASP A 125 -9.93 1.74 -11.91
N HIS A 126 -11.09 1.67 -12.57
CA HIS A 126 -12.07 0.58 -12.44
C HIS A 126 -11.49 -0.83 -12.69
N ARG A 127 -10.43 -0.93 -13.49
CA ARG A 127 -9.75 -2.21 -13.79
C ARG A 127 -8.88 -2.71 -12.64
N ARG A 128 -8.27 -1.79 -11.87
CA ARG A 128 -7.29 -2.08 -10.80
C ARG A 128 -6.23 -3.09 -11.24
N GLU A 129 -5.47 -2.75 -12.29
CA GLU A 129 -4.43 -3.62 -12.86
C GLU A 129 -3.08 -2.89 -12.85
N LEU A 130 -2.04 -3.53 -12.33
CA LEU A 130 -0.68 -3.00 -12.26
C LEU A 130 0.20 -3.72 -13.28
N MET A 131 0.70 -2.99 -14.29
CA MET A 131 1.63 -3.53 -15.27
C MET A 131 3.06 -3.48 -14.73
N LEU A 132 3.73 -4.63 -14.66
CA LEU A 132 5.14 -4.77 -14.31
C LEU A 132 5.97 -4.85 -15.60
N ASP A 133 6.18 -3.71 -16.28
CA ASP A 133 6.78 -3.67 -17.62
C ASP A 133 8.11 -4.42 -17.71
N LYS A 134 8.99 -4.23 -16.72
CA LYS A 134 10.31 -4.90 -16.68
C LYS A 134 10.18 -6.42 -16.56
N LYS A 135 9.14 -6.91 -15.89
CA LYS A 135 8.87 -8.34 -15.72
C LYS A 135 8.02 -8.93 -16.86
N GLY A 136 7.33 -8.08 -17.63
CA GLY A 136 6.36 -8.50 -18.64
C GLY A 136 5.11 -9.13 -18.03
N GLU A 137 4.70 -8.70 -16.84
CA GLU A 137 3.58 -9.29 -16.10
C GLU A 137 2.50 -8.26 -15.79
N LEU A 138 1.24 -8.60 -16.07
CA LEU A 138 0.09 -7.81 -15.66
C LEU A 138 -0.50 -8.38 -14.36
N VAL A 139 -0.46 -7.59 -13.29
CA VAL A 139 -1.00 -7.96 -11.99
C VAL A 139 -2.40 -7.41 -11.84
N LYS A 140 -3.40 -8.29 -11.74
CA LYS A 140 -4.74 -7.88 -11.30
C LYS A 140 -4.73 -7.70 -9.79
N ALA A 141 -5.11 -6.52 -9.31
CA ALA A 141 -5.17 -6.27 -7.89
C ALA A 141 -6.19 -7.22 -7.24
N HIS A 142 -5.79 -7.79 -6.12
CA HIS A 142 -6.63 -8.64 -5.30
C HIS A 142 -7.91 -7.88 -4.92
N PRO A 143 -9.08 -8.56 -4.84
CA PRO A 143 -10.33 -7.90 -4.50
C PRO A 143 -10.25 -7.05 -3.23
N ASP A 144 -9.48 -7.50 -2.23
CA ASP A 144 -9.27 -6.85 -0.93
C ASP A 144 -8.17 -5.80 -0.87
N PHE A 145 -7.42 -5.59 -1.96
CA PHE A 145 -6.41 -4.54 -2.01
C PHE A 145 -7.05 -3.17 -1.79
N GLN A 146 -6.39 -2.35 -0.97
CA GLN A 146 -6.80 -1.00 -0.68
C GLN A 146 -5.58 -0.07 -0.74
N LEU A 147 -5.72 1.04 -1.48
CA LEU A 147 -4.73 2.11 -1.51
C LEU A 147 -5.11 3.20 -0.51
N VAL A 148 -4.14 3.64 0.28
CA VAL A 148 -4.26 4.76 1.21
C VAL A 148 -3.05 5.67 1.03
N ILE A 149 -3.27 6.99 1.03
CA ILE A 149 -2.21 7.99 0.94
C ILE A 149 -2.38 9.05 2.03
N SER A 150 -1.29 9.63 2.51
CA SER A 150 -1.32 10.82 3.36
C SER A 150 -0.24 11.84 3.05
#